data_AF-A0A7G8W1E7-F1
#
_entry.id   AF-A0A7G8W1E7-F1
#
_cell.length_a   1.000
_cell.length_b   1.000
_cell.length_c   1.000
_cell.angle_alpha   90.00
_cell.angle_beta   90.00
_cell.angle_gamma   90.00
#
_symmetry.space_group_name_H-M   'P 1'
#
loop_
_entity.id
_entity.type
_entity.pdbx_description
1 polymer ?
#
loop_
_entity_poly.entity_id
_entity_poly.type
_entity_poly.pdbx_seq_one_letter_code
_entity_poly.pdbx_strand_id
1 'polypeptide(L)'
;MKPAKSKITGVDCFGDSRGNYYFGRPDALIAAGLVEPDQLPGKAGMPRTSVMFVKGIQQPRTARPQHNQDWMQVAKIGSAFRVTKGVTGEESERREQTEEDEREARSRIKHDPGLSASHEAVRDASALFKVGDSVTVAGCAAVISQGYGVHRTKEKGGEYLQDDGSRSSYRLGYIIQFRNGETYFVEAWKVTDPEGAPTHLQLVGVPSVRTQRPMIALRG
;
A
#
# COMPACT_ATOMS: atom_id res chain seq x y z
N MET A 1 -4.19 -4.78 -11.78
CA MET A 1 -5.38 -5.67 -11.62
C MET A 1 -5.33 -6.22 -10.19
N LYS A 2 -6.31 -5.96 -9.31
CA LYS A 2 -6.22 -6.42 -7.91
C LYS A 2 -6.10 -7.96 -7.93
N PRO A 3 -5.11 -8.59 -7.26
CA PRO A 3 -5.09 -10.04 -7.17
C PRO A 3 -6.40 -10.46 -6.53
N ALA A 4 -7.17 -11.28 -7.25
CA ALA A 4 -8.42 -11.82 -6.74
C ALA A 4 -8.08 -12.61 -5.48
N LYS A 5 -8.60 -12.16 -4.33
CA LYS A 5 -8.60 -12.96 -3.11
C LYS A 5 -9.46 -14.19 -3.39
N SER A 6 -8.87 -15.30 -3.83
CA SER A 6 -9.56 -16.58 -3.77
C SER A 6 -9.67 -16.92 -2.29
N LYS A 7 -10.89 -16.83 -1.76
CA LYS A 7 -11.16 -17.21 -0.37
C LYS A 7 -11.18 -18.73 -0.30
N ILE A 8 -10.02 -19.32 -0.04
CA ILE A 8 -9.95 -20.63 0.57
C ILE A 8 -10.23 -20.39 2.07
N THR A 9 -11.23 -21.08 2.63
CA THR A 9 -11.68 -20.84 4.00
C THR A 9 -10.52 -20.96 5.00
N GLY A 10 -10.22 -19.88 5.73
CA GLY A 10 -9.15 -19.85 6.74
C GLY A 10 -7.72 -19.68 6.20
N VAL A 11 -7.56 -19.39 4.90
CA VAL A 11 -6.25 -19.10 4.28
C VAL A 11 -6.30 -17.77 3.53
N ASP A 12 -5.42 -16.86 3.89
CA ASP A 12 -5.19 -15.62 3.14
C ASP A 12 -4.18 -15.87 2.02
N CYS A 13 -4.46 -15.36 0.82
CA CYS A 13 -3.61 -15.49 -0.36
C CYS A 13 -3.16 -14.11 -0.86
N PHE A 14 -1.85 -13.98 -1.09
CA PHE A 14 -1.20 -12.80 -1.65
C PHE A 14 -0.25 -13.24 -2.77
N GLY A 15 0.13 -12.33 -3.67
CA GLY A 15 1.10 -12.64 -4.72
C GLY A 15 1.92 -11.42 -5.08
N ASP A 16 3.19 -11.66 -5.41
CA ASP A 16 4.11 -10.70 -6.02
C ASP A 16 4.77 -11.33 -7.26
N SER A 17 5.75 -10.63 -7.83
CA SER A 17 6.60 -11.14 -8.91
C SER A 17 7.36 -12.44 -8.56
N ARG A 18 7.63 -12.73 -7.29
CA ARG A 18 8.44 -13.88 -6.85
C ARG A 18 7.63 -15.12 -6.49
N GLY A 19 6.31 -15.00 -6.32
CA GLY A 19 5.46 -16.14 -6.05
C GLY A 19 4.10 -15.80 -5.46
N ASN A 20 3.42 -16.86 -5.03
CA ASN A 20 2.19 -16.77 -4.26
C ASN A 20 2.46 -17.12 -2.80
N TYR A 21 1.94 -16.31 -1.89
CA TYR A 21 2.02 -16.46 -0.45
C TYR A 21 0.67 -16.85 0.09
N TYR A 22 0.66 -17.91 0.90
CA TYR A 22 -0.51 -18.40 1.57
C TYR A 22 -0.26 -18.36 3.08
N PHE A 23 -1.16 -17.74 3.83
CA PHE A 23 -1.05 -17.58 5.27
C PHE A 23 -2.26 -18.18 5.97
N GLY A 24 -2.04 -19.05 6.95
CA GLY A 24 -3.13 -19.69 7.66
C GLY A 24 -2.68 -20.62 8.78
N ARG A 25 -3.67 -21.22 9.45
CA ARG A 25 -3.43 -22.33 10.39
C ARG A 25 -2.98 -23.58 9.64
N PRO A 26 -2.19 -24.48 10.28
CA PRO A 26 -1.68 -25.68 9.61
C PRO A 26 -2.80 -26.52 8.99
N ASP A 27 -3.88 -26.78 9.72
CA ASP A 27 -5.00 -27.59 9.23
C ASP A 27 -5.68 -26.99 7.99
N ALA A 28 -5.80 -25.66 7.93
CA ALA A 28 -6.40 -24.97 6.80
C ALA A 28 -5.49 -25.03 5.56
N LEU A 29 -4.16 -24.92 5.74
CA LEU A 29 -3.19 -25.02 4.64
C LEU A 29 -3.09 -26.45 4.10
N ILE A 30 -3.21 -27.46 4.97
CA ILE A 30 -3.27 -28.87 4.59
C ILE A 30 -4.58 -29.16 3.85
N ALA A 31 -5.73 -28.73 4.40
CA ALA A 31 -7.03 -28.92 3.75
C ALA A 31 -7.11 -28.22 2.38
N ALA A 32 -6.37 -27.12 2.21
CA ALA A 32 -6.25 -26.41 0.94
C ALA A 32 -5.33 -27.12 -0.08
N GLY A 33 -4.68 -28.23 0.27
CA GLY A 33 -3.70 -28.90 -0.58
C GLY A 33 -2.46 -28.05 -0.85
N LEU A 34 -2.16 -27.08 0.00
CA LEU A 34 -1.03 -26.17 -0.19
C LEU A 34 0.27 -26.74 0.34
N VAL A 35 0.20 -27.56 1.39
CA VAL A 35 1.33 -28.18 2.06
C VAL A 35 0.92 -29.53 2.61
N GLU A 36 1.80 -30.51 2.55
CA GLU A 36 1.58 -31.80 3.19
C GLU A 36 1.86 -31.72 4.70
N PRO A 37 1.22 -32.56 5.53
CA PRO A 37 1.44 -32.52 6.98
C PRO A 37 2.91 -32.68 7.38
N ASP A 38 3.67 -33.54 6.68
CA ASP A 38 5.09 -33.82 6.92
C ASP A 38 6.03 -32.68 6.50
N GLN A 39 5.56 -31.74 5.68
CA GLN A 39 6.31 -30.58 5.20
C GLN A 39 6.26 -29.38 6.18
N LEU A 40 5.56 -29.51 7.32
CA LEU A 40 5.49 -28.45 8.33
C LEU A 40 6.75 -28.38 9.20
N PRO A 41 7.35 -27.19 9.42
CA PRO A 41 8.49 -27.02 10.29
C PRO A 41 8.15 -27.28 11.76
N GLY A 42 9.14 -27.74 12.53
CA GLY A 42 9.00 -28.06 13.97
C GLY A 42 8.71 -29.53 14.28
N LYS A 43 8.58 -30.39 13.27
CA LYS A 43 8.56 -31.86 13.44
C LYS A 43 9.97 -32.42 13.69
N ALA A 44 10.05 -33.65 14.22
CA ALA A 44 11.32 -34.34 14.38
C ALA A 44 12.04 -34.45 13.03
N GLY A 45 13.31 -34.05 12.96
CA GLY A 45 14.09 -33.97 11.71
C GLY A 45 13.89 -32.69 10.88
N MET A 46 12.91 -31.85 11.21
CA MET A 46 12.63 -30.60 10.50
C MET A 46 13.18 -29.36 11.26
N PRO A 47 13.61 -28.30 10.55
CA PRO A 47 13.93 -27.03 11.19
C PRO A 47 12.73 -26.46 11.96
N ARG A 48 13.00 -25.78 13.09
CA ARG A 48 11.93 -25.24 13.95
C ARG A 48 11.12 -24.09 13.32
N THR A 49 11.75 -23.31 12.44
CA THR A 49 11.22 -22.02 12.00
C THR A 49 10.85 -21.99 10.51
N SER A 50 11.67 -22.54 9.64
CA SER A 50 11.44 -22.48 8.20
C SER A 50 12.14 -23.63 7.49
N VAL A 51 11.48 -24.17 6.47
CA VAL A 51 11.99 -25.25 5.62
C VAL A 51 11.71 -24.91 4.15
N MET A 52 12.63 -25.31 3.27
CA MET A 52 12.52 -25.11 1.83
C MET A 52 12.45 -26.46 1.13
N PHE A 53 11.67 -26.52 0.07
CA PHE A 53 11.49 -27.69 -0.78
C PHE A 53 11.68 -27.30 -2.24
N VAL A 54 12.25 -28.21 -3.03
CA VAL A 54 12.26 -28.14 -4.49
C VAL A 54 11.76 -29.49 -4.99
N LYS A 55 10.67 -29.49 -5.77
CA LYS A 55 9.97 -30.73 -6.19
C LYS A 55 9.60 -31.64 -5.01
N GLY A 56 9.22 -31.04 -3.88
CA GLY A 56 8.91 -31.76 -2.63
C GLY A 56 10.13 -32.26 -1.84
N ILE A 57 11.36 -32.09 -2.35
CA ILE A 57 12.59 -32.53 -1.68
C ILE A 57 13.12 -31.40 -0.79
N GLN A 58 13.30 -31.70 0.50
CA GLN A 58 13.85 -30.76 1.47
C GLN A 58 15.25 -30.30 1.06
N GLN A 59 15.45 -28.99 1.04
CA GLN A 59 16.73 -28.36 0.74
C GLN A 59 17.49 -28.01 2.03
N PRO A 60 18.84 -28.08 2.00
CA PRO A 60 19.66 -27.64 3.13
C PRO A 60 19.53 -26.12 3.32
N ARG A 61 19.73 -25.65 4.55
CA ARG A 61 19.51 -24.24 4.92
C ARG A 61 20.43 -23.26 4.20
N THR A 62 21.60 -23.71 3.74
CA THR A 62 22.57 -22.90 3.00
C THR A 62 22.29 -22.83 1.50
N ALA A 63 21.41 -23.69 0.97
CA ALA A 63 21.06 -23.65 -0.45
C ALA A 63 20.30 -22.37 -0.80
N ARG A 64 20.60 -21.83 -1.99
CA ARG A 64 19.86 -20.73 -2.60
C ARG A 64 19.22 -21.22 -3.90
N PRO A 65 18.22 -22.11 -3.82
CA PRO A 65 17.55 -22.62 -5.01
C PRO A 65 16.83 -21.47 -5.74
N GLN A 66 16.67 -21.61 -7.06
CA GLN A 66 15.90 -20.67 -7.86
C GLN A 66 14.42 -20.76 -7.51
N HIS A 67 13.73 -19.61 -7.45
CA HIS A 67 12.31 -19.50 -7.09
C HIS A 67 11.38 -19.83 -8.28
N ASN A 68 11.53 -21.03 -8.85
CA ASN A 68 10.69 -21.50 -9.94
C ASN A 68 9.43 -22.21 -9.42
N GLN A 69 8.59 -22.70 -10.32
CA GLN A 69 7.33 -23.39 -9.99
C GLN A 69 7.48 -24.60 -9.04
N ASP A 70 8.66 -25.21 -9.01
CA ASP A 70 8.95 -26.38 -8.17
C ASP A 70 9.38 -25.98 -6.75
N TRP A 71 9.70 -24.70 -6.55
CA TRP A 71 10.18 -24.16 -5.30
C TRP A 71 9.03 -23.85 -4.34
N MET A 72 9.21 -24.26 -3.09
CA MET A 72 8.29 -23.96 -2.01
C MET A 72 9.06 -23.66 -0.72
N GLN A 73 8.59 -22.70 0.06
CA GLN A 73 9.07 -22.42 1.40
C GLN A 73 7.92 -22.43 2.39
N VAL A 74 8.10 -23.11 3.51
CA VAL A 74 7.13 -23.13 4.62
C VAL A 74 7.79 -22.52 5.85
N ALA A 75 7.25 -21.41 6.33
CA ALA A 75 7.77 -20.67 7.49
C ALA A 75 6.71 -20.58 8.59
N LYS A 76 7.10 -20.84 9.83
CA LYS A 76 6.25 -20.68 11.02
C LYS A 76 6.27 -19.22 11.48
N ILE A 77 5.09 -18.63 11.68
CA ILE A 77 4.91 -17.26 12.18
C ILE A 77 3.90 -17.33 13.33
N GLY A 78 4.42 -17.32 14.56
CA GLY A 78 3.59 -17.51 15.76
C GLY A 78 2.92 -18.89 15.76
N SER A 79 1.58 -18.89 15.77
CA SER A 79 0.73 -20.10 15.70
C SER A 79 0.30 -20.47 14.28
N ALA A 80 0.63 -19.64 13.28
CA ALA A 80 0.28 -19.83 11.88
C ALA A 80 1.51 -20.17 11.03
N PHE A 81 1.28 -20.51 9.77
CA PHE A 81 2.32 -20.79 8.79
C PHE A 81 2.12 -19.93 7.55
N ARG A 82 3.24 -19.56 6.94
CA ARG A 82 3.32 -18.95 5.62
C ARG A 82 3.90 -19.98 4.66
N VAL A 83 3.14 -20.35 3.63
CA VAL A 83 3.61 -21.16 2.51
C VAL A 83 3.85 -20.22 1.34
N THR A 84 5.07 -20.16 0.84
CA THR A 84 5.40 -19.47 -0.40
C THR A 84 5.60 -20.52 -1.49
N LYS A 85 4.89 -20.39 -2.61
CA LYS A 85 5.10 -21.23 -3.80
C LYS A 85 5.63 -20.35 -4.92
N GLY A 86 6.69 -20.82 -5.60
CA GLY A 86 7.20 -20.15 -6.77
C GLY A 86 6.22 -20.22 -7.94
N VAL A 87 6.47 -19.41 -8.96
CA VAL A 87 5.68 -19.34 -10.19
C VAL A 87 6.55 -19.74 -11.38
N THR A 88 5.93 -19.93 -12.55
CA THR A 88 6.69 -20.14 -13.79
C THR A 88 7.51 -18.89 -14.13
N GLY A 89 8.59 -19.08 -14.90
CA GLY A 89 9.40 -17.94 -15.39
C GLY A 89 8.54 -16.94 -16.16
N GLU A 90 7.70 -17.43 -17.08
CA GLU A 90 6.78 -16.60 -17.87
C GLU A 90 5.81 -15.78 -16.99
N GLU A 91 5.24 -16.37 -15.94
CA GLU A 91 4.33 -15.64 -15.04
C GLU A 91 5.08 -14.66 -14.15
N SER A 92 6.31 -14.98 -13.73
CA SER A 92 7.20 -14.07 -13.03
C SER A 92 7.50 -12.83 -13.89
N GLU A 93 7.92 -13.04 -15.15
CA GLU A 93 8.20 -11.98 -16.11
C GLU A 93 6.97 -11.15 -16.42
N ARG A 94 5.80 -11.78 -16.65
CA ARG A 94 4.54 -11.06 -16.88
C ARG A 94 4.15 -10.18 -15.69
N ARG A 95 4.36 -10.66 -14.46
CA ARG A 95 4.11 -9.89 -13.23
C ARG A 95 5.12 -8.76 -13.06
N GLU A 96 6.39 -9.01 -13.32
CA GLU A 96 7.45 -8.01 -13.27
C GLU A 96 7.20 -6.89 -14.27
N GLN A 97 6.84 -7.20 -15.51
CA GLN A 97 6.43 -6.21 -16.51
C GLN A 97 5.22 -5.40 -16.04
N THR A 98 4.22 -6.05 -15.43
CA THR A 98 3.06 -5.34 -14.88
C THR A 98 3.46 -4.38 -13.76
N GLU A 99 4.36 -4.81 -12.86
CA GLU A 99 4.88 -3.98 -11.77
C GLU A 99 5.73 -2.81 -12.29
N GLU A 100 6.51 -3.03 -13.35
CA GLU A 100 7.28 -2.01 -14.04
C GLU A 100 6.37 -1.00 -14.74
N ASP A 101 5.38 -1.46 -15.53
CA ASP A 101 4.38 -0.61 -16.16
C ASP A 101 3.61 0.22 -15.14
N GLU A 102 3.24 -0.36 -13.99
CA GLU A 102 2.58 0.38 -12.89
C GLU A 102 3.53 1.37 -12.21
N ARG A 103 4.83 1.09 -12.16
CA ARG A 103 5.86 2.01 -11.64
C ARG A 103 6.06 3.17 -12.62
N GLU A 104 6.17 2.88 -13.91
CA GLU A 104 6.26 3.88 -14.97
C GLU A 104 5.00 4.75 -15.05
N ALA A 105 3.81 4.14 -14.99
CA ALA A 105 2.55 4.87 -15.01
C ALA A 105 2.43 5.83 -13.80
N ARG A 106 3.01 5.47 -12.65
CA ARG A 106 3.10 6.34 -11.47
C ARG A 106 4.14 7.44 -11.62
N SER A 107 5.22 7.21 -12.38
CA SER A 107 6.29 8.18 -12.56
C SER A 107 6.02 9.19 -13.69
N ARG A 108 5.16 8.84 -14.65
CA ARG A 108 4.72 9.75 -15.73
C ARG A 108 4.08 11.00 -15.14
N ILE A 109 4.55 12.14 -15.64
CA ILE A 109 4.00 13.46 -15.33
C ILE A 109 2.54 13.47 -15.76
N LYS A 110 1.65 13.74 -14.81
CA LYS A 110 0.22 13.83 -15.10
C LYS A 110 -0.12 15.23 -15.59
N HIS A 111 -1.13 15.31 -16.46
CA HIS A 111 -1.76 16.59 -16.78
C HIS A 111 -2.29 17.21 -15.48
N ASP A 112 -1.96 18.46 -15.22
CA ASP A 112 -2.46 19.19 -14.06
C ASP A 112 -3.97 19.42 -14.22
N PRO A 113 -4.84 18.83 -13.38
CA PRO A 113 -6.28 19.03 -13.46
C PRO A 113 -6.70 20.46 -13.05
N GLY A 114 -5.77 21.24 -12.48
CA GLY A 114 -6.05 22.55 -11.91
C GLY A 114 -6.61 22.47 -10.49
N LEU A 115 -6.53 23.60 -9.77
CA LEU A 115 -6.96 23.70 -8.38
C LEU A 115 -8.48 23.55 -8.25
N SER A 116 -9.26 24.04 -9.21
CA SER A 116 -10.72 23.96 -9.21
C SER A 116 -11.25 22.52 -9.25
N ALA A 117 -10.75 21.70 -10.18
CA ALA A 117 -11.13 20.29 -10.28
C ALA A 117 -10.67 19.49 -9.04
N SER A 118 -9.53 19.86 -8.46
CA SER A 118 -9.03 19.23 -7.24
C SER A 118 -9.88 19.57 -6.02
N HIS A 119 -10.38 20.81 -5.92
CA HIS A 119 -11.34 21.19 -4.88
C HIS A 119 -12.67 20.44 -5.03
N GLU A 120 -13.16 20.26 -6.26
CA GLU A 120 -14.39 19.51 -6.52
C GLU A 120 -14.27 18.03 -6.11
N ALA A 121 -13.13 17.40 -6.39
CA ALA A 121 -12.85 16.02 -5.99
C ALA A 121 -12.82 15.79 -4.48
N VAL A 122 -12.68 16.86 -3.68
CA VAL A 122 -12.56 16.78 -2.22
C VAL A 122 -13.68 17.53 -1.49
N ARG A 123 -14.71 17.95 -2.22
CA ARG A 123 -15.88 18.65 -1.68
C ARG A 123 -16.57 17.90 -0.53
N ASP A 124 -16.52 16.57 -0.55
CA ASP A 124 -17.18 15.71 0.44
C ASP A 124 -16.22 15.22 1.55
N ALA A 125 -14.96 15.66 1.58
CA ALA A 125 -14.06 15.19 2.63
C ALA A 125 -14.37 15.87 3.97
N SER A 126 -14.49 15.03 5.00
CA SER A 126 -14.81 15.48 6.35
C SER A 126 -13.64 16.28 6.93
N ALA A 127 -13.93 17.52 7.34
CA ALA A 127 -13.01 18.35 8.12
C ALA A 127 -13.21 18.04 9.60
N LEU A 128 -12.14 17.66 10.31
CA LEU A 128 -12.20 17.46 11.76
C LEU A 128 -12.04 18.77 12.55
N PHE A 129 -11.33 19.75 11.98
CA PHE A 129 -11.12 21.05 12.60
C PHE A 129 -11.78 22.17 11.81
N LYS A 130 -12.19 23.21 12.53
CA LYS A 130 -12.79 24.43 12.00
C LYS A 130 -11.84 25.61 12.17
N VAL A 131 -12.06 26.65 11.38
CA VAL A 131 -11.34 27.92 11.54
C VAL A 131 -11.54 28.44 12.96
N GLY A 132 -10.45 28.79 13.64
CA GLY A 132 -10.43 29.21 15.04
C GLY A 132 -10.07 28.09 16.03
N ASP A 133 -10.07 26.82 15.62
CA ASP A 133 -9.68 25.73 16.52
C ASP A 133 -8.18 25.81 16.86
N SER A 134 -7.86 25.55 18.13
CA SER A 134 -6.48 25.42 18.59
C SER A 134 -5.97 24.01 18.32
N VAL A 135 -4.80 23.92 17.67
CA VAL A 135 -4.19 22.66 17.26
C VAL A 135 -2.70 22.65 17.59
N THR A 136 -2.11 21.48 17.53
CA THR A 136 -0.66 21.31 17.68
C THR A 136 -0.06 20.77 16.39
N VAL A 137 1.04 21.37 15.96
CA VAL A 137 1.82 20.93 14.78
C VAL A 137 3.29 20.86 15.16
N ALA A 138 3.87 19.66 15.02
CA ALA A 138 5.27 19.39 15.39
C ALA A 138 5.64 19.87 16.82
N GLY A 139 4.71 19.76 17.76
CA GLY A 139 4.89 20.20 19.16
C GLY A 139 4.67 21.70 19.41
N CYS A 140 4.35 22.48 18.38
CA CYS A 140 4.06 23.91 18.48
C CYS A 140 2.55 24.17 18.42
N ALA A 141 2.04 25.01 19.33
CA ALA A 141 0.66 25.44 19.33
C ALA A 141 0.38 26.41 18.16
N ALA A 142 -0.72 26.17 17.45
CA ALA A 142 -1.19 26.97 16.33
C ALA A 142 -2.72 27.06 16.34
N VAL A 143 -3.28 27.94 15.51
CA VAL A 143 -4.72 28.09 15.31
C VAL A 143 -5.05 27.88 13.84
N ILE A 144 -6.14 27.18 13.52
CA ILE A 144 -6.60 27.05 12.14
C ILE A 144 -7.07 28.42 11.63
N SER A 145 -6.41 28.96 10.61
CA SER A 145 -6.75 30.24 9.99
C SER A 145 -7.57 30.09 8.71
N GLN A 146 -7.41 28.98 7.98
CA GLN A 146 -8.30 28.60 6.87
C GLN A 146 -8.72 27.13 6.97
N GLY A 147 -9.96 26.87 6.60
CA GLY A 147 -10.59 25.55 6.72
C GLY A 147 -9.92 24.49 5.86
N TYR A 148 -10.31 23.24 6.10
CA TYR A 148 -9.77 22.08 5.40
C TYR A 148 -9.95 22.20 3.87
N GLY A 149 -8.86 22.03 3.14
CA GLY A 149 -8.88 22.22 1.70
C GLY A 149 -7.71 21.56 0.99
N VAL A 150 -7.77 21.61 -0.34
CA VAL A 150 -6.69 21.18 -1.22
C VAL A 150 -5.75 22.35 -1.46
N HIS A 151 -4.46 22.14 -1.22
CA HIS A 151 -3.43 23.11 -1.53
C HIS A 151 -2.40 22.50 -2.47
N ARG A 152 -1.88 23.31 -3.38
CA ARG A 152 -0.79 22.92 -4.28
C ARG A 152 0.54 23.11 -3.54
N THR A 153 1.30 22.04 -3.34
CA THR A 153 2.65 22.07 -2.74
C THR A 153 3.71 21.79 -3.79
N LYS A 154 4.80 22.57 -3.81
CA LYS A 154 5.98 22.29 -4.64
C LYS A 154 6.81 21.19 -3.98
N GLU A 155 7.06 20.10 -4.70
CA GLU A 155 7.76 18.92 -4.18
C GLU A 155 8.65 18.33 -5.28
N LYS A 156 9.88 17.93 -4.94
CA LYS A 156 10.86 17.36 -5.91
C LYS A 156 10.33 16.14 -6.69
N GLY A 157 9.37 15.42 -6.09
CA GLY A 157 8.68 14.26 -6.70
C GLY A 157 7.21 14.51 -7.02
N GLY A 158 6.78 15.76 -7.17
CA GLY A 158 5.37 16.11 -7.39
C GLY A 158 4.76 15.44 -8.62
N GLU A 159 3.46 15.13 -8.57
CA GLU A 159 2.75 14.44 -9.65
C GLU A 159 2.60 15.28 -10.93
N TYR A 160 2.59 16.60 -10.80
CA TYR A 160 2.29 17.55 -11.87
C TYR A 160 3.51 18.42 -12.18
N LEU A 161 3.77 18.67 -13.46
CA LEU A 161 4.79 19.63 -13.92
C LEU A 161 4.15 21.01 -14.07
N GLN A 162 4.80 22.04 -13.56
CA GLN A 162 4.42 23.44 -13.73
C GLN A 162 5.18 24.09 -14.88
N ASP A 163 4.70 25.24 -15.34
CA ASP A 163 5.32 26.02 -16.43
C ASP A 163 6.75 26.47 -16.10
N ASP A 164 7.07 26.63 -14.80
CA ASP A 164 8.41 26.96 -14.31
C ASP A 164 9.37 25.74 -14.26
N GLY A 165 8.92 24.58 -14.75
CA GLY A 165 9.65 23.31 -14.71
C GLY A 165 9.68 22.64 -13.33
N SER A 166 9.07 23.24 -12.30
CA SER A 166 8.96 22.62 -10.99
C SER A 166 7.87 21.55 -10.97
N ARG A 167 7.99 20.62 -10.02
CA ARG A 167 6.98 19.59 -9.78
C ARG A 167 6.13 19.95 -8.57
N SER A 168 4.84 19.64 -8.64
CA SER A 168 3.90 19.90 -7.56
C SER A 168 2.92 18.77 -7.33
N SER A 169 2.34 18.73 -6.15
CA SER A 169 1.29 17.81 -5.73
C SER A 169 0.13 18.59 -5.14
N TYR A 170 -1.07 18.02 -5.19
CA TYR A 170 -2.20 18.51 -4.40
C TYR A 170 -2.25 17.75 -3.09
N ARG A 171 -2.28 18.48 -1.98
CA ARG A 171 -2.31 17.93 -0.62
C ARG A 171 -3.50 18.47 0.13
N LEU A 172 -4.06 17.63 0.98
CA LEU A 172 -5.16 18.00 1.87
C LEU A 172 -4.61 18.45 3.21
N GLY A 173 -5.10 19.57 3.68
CA GLY A 173 -4.60 20.19 4.90
C GLY A 173 -5.33 21.45 5.29
N TYR A 174 -4.71 22.17 6.20
CA TYR A 174 -5.21 23.40 6.77
C TYR A 174 -4.16 24.49 6.57
N ILE A 175 -4.60 25.74 6.51
CA ILE A 175 -3.70 26.86 6.80
C ILE A 175 -3.82 27.15 8.29
N ILE A 176 -2.67 27.15 8.96
CA ILE A 176 -2.58 27.43 10.39
C ILE A 176 -1.79 28.70 10.61
N GLN A 177 -2.05 29.38 11.73
CA GLN A 177 -1.30 30.54 12.18
C GLN A 177 -0.60 30.21 13.51
N PHE A 178 0.71 30.44 13.57
CA PHE A 178 1.47 30.32 14.80
C PHE A 178 1.43 31.64 15.61
N ARG A 179 1.88 31.60 16.87
CA ARG A 179 1.89 32.77 17.77
C ARG A 179 2.67 33.97 17.25
N ASN A 180 3.64 33.74 16.37
CA ASN A 180 4.41 34.81 15.71
C ASN A 180 3.64 35.50 14.58
N GLY A 181 2.39 35.09 14.30
CA GLY A 181 1.53 35.65 13.28
C GLY A 181 1.73 35.03 11.89
N GLU A 182 2.74 34.18 11.70
CA GLU A 182 3.02 33.55 10.41
C GLU A 182 2.04 32.43 10.11
N THR A 183 1.67 32.32 8.84
CA THR A 183 0.71 31.32 8.35
C THR A 183 1.38 30.30 7.45
N TYR A 184 1.10 29.02 7.68
CA TYR A 184 1.66 27.93 6.89
C TYR A 184 0.58 26.93 6.50
N PHE A 185 0.72 26.36 5.30
CA PHE A 185 0.00 25.15 4.95
C PHE A 185 0.60 23.96 5.68
N VAL A 186 -0.26 23.17 6.31
CA VAL A 186 0.12 21.92 6.98
C VAL A 186 -0.82 20.81 6.54
N GLU A 187 -0.23 19.71 6.07
CA GLU A 187 -0.98 18.50 5.71
C GLU A 187 -1.77 17.99 6.90
N ALA A 188 -3.02 17.59 6.68
CA ALA A 188 -3.96 17.30 7.77
C ALA A 188 -3.47 16.21 8.73
N TRP A 189 -2.72 15.22 8.24
CA TRP A 189 -2.16 14.14 9.07
C TRP A 189 -1.10 14.61 10.06
N LYS A 190 -0.52 15.81 9.86
CA LYS A 190 0.46 16.42 10.78
C LYS A 190 -0.18 17.28 11.87
N VAL A 191 -1.50 17.51 11.78
CA VAL A 191 -2.24 18.32 12.74
C VAL A 191 -2.80 17.41 13.82
N THR A 192 -2.48 17.70 15.07
CA THR A 192 -3.04 17.01 16.25
C THR A 192 -3.92 17.97 17.03
N ASP A 193 -4.83 17.42 17.82
CA ASP A 193 -5.50 18.23 18.84
C ASP A 193 -4.49 18.65 19.94
N PRO A 194 -4.86 19.57 20.85
CA PRO A 194 -4.01 19.96 21.98
C PRO A 194 -3.72 18.82 22.96
N GLU A 195 -4.53 17.76 22.96
CA GLU A 195 -4.38 16.59 23.82
C GLU A 195 -3.41 15.53 23.24
N GLY A 196 -2.98 15.72 21.99
CA GLY A 196 -1.98 14.90 21.31
C GLY A 196 -2.55 13.74 20.48
N ALA A 197 -3.86 13.67 20.26
CA ALA A 197 -4.45 12.64 19.42
C ALA A 197 -4.19 12.90 17.93
N PRO A 198 -3.79 11.88 17.15
CA PRO A 198 -3.67 12.00 15.70
C PRO A 198 -5.05 12.13 15.08
N THR A 199 -5.30 13.22 14.37
CA THR A 199 -6.67 13.56 13.97
C THR A 199 -7.03 13.03 12.59
N HIS A 200 -6.18 13.27 11.59
CA HIS A 200 -6.39 12.74 10.24
C HIS A 200 -5.42 11.58 10.03
N LEU A 201 -5.66 10.47 10.73
CA LEU A 201 -5.02 9.22 10.34
C LEU A 201 -5.43 8.94 8.89
N GLN A 202 -4.45 8.95 8.00
CA GLN A 202 -4.60 8.27 6.73
C GLN A 202 -4.89 6.82 7.12
N LEU A 203 -6.14 6.37 7.03
CA LEU A 203 -6.41 4.95 6.90
C LEU A 203 -5.63 4.56 5.65
N VAL A 204 -4.42 4.02 5.83
CA VAL A 204 -3.60 3.39 4.81
C VAL A 204 -4.36 2.12 4.42
N GLY A 205 -5.42 2.33 3.65
CA GLY A 205 -6.54 1.41 3.54
C GLY A 205 -7.70 1.98 2.73
N VAL A 206 -7.55 3.15 2.10
CA VAL A 206 -8.49 3.55 1.05
C VAL A 206 -8.29 2.56 -0.11
N PRO A 207 -9.29 1.72 -0.46
CA PRO A 207 -9.22 0.99 -1.72
C PRO A 207 -9.16 2.07 -2.80
N SER A 208 -8.15 2.01 -3.68
CA SER A 208 -8.13 2.74 -4.94
C SER A 208 -9.56 2.80 -5.48
N VAL A 209 -10.18 3.98 -5.35
CA VAL A 209 -11.40 4.29 -6.09
C VAL A 209 -10.89 4.30 -7.52
N ARG A 210 -11.14 3.20 -8.23
CA ARG A 210 -11.11 3.21 -9.67
C ARG A 210 -12.08 4.30 -10.06
N THR A 211 -11.56 5.47 -10.43
CA THR A 211 -12.29 6.41 -11.28
C THR A 211 -12.86 5.56 -12.41
N GLN A 212 -14.18 5.38 -12.44
CA GLN A 212 -14.82 4.75 -13.58
C GLN A 212 -14.41 5.61 -14.77
N ARG A 213 -13.54 5.05 -15.63
CA ARG A 213 -13.19 5.70 -16.89
C ARG A 213 -14.50 5.89 -17.66
N PRO A 214 -14.83 7.09 -18.16
CA PRO A 214 -15.92 7.21 -19.10
C PRO A 214 -15.56 6.34 -20.31
N MET A 215 -16.35 5.29 -20.56
CA MET A 215 -16.24 4.54 -21.81
C MET A 215 -16.71 5.45 -22.92
N ILE A 216 -15.80 5.84 -23.81
CA ILE A 216 -16.18 6.38 -25.11
C ILE A 216 -16.90 5.25 -25.83
N ALA A 217 -18.22 5.36 -25.94
CA ALA A 217 -19.01 4.52 -26.82
C ALA A 217 -18.61 4.86 -28.26
N LEU A 218 -17.81 4.00 -28.88
CA LEU A 218 -17.67 3.97 -30.33
C LEU A 218 -19.00 3.44 -30.88
N ARG A 219 -19.81 4.34 -31.45
CA ARG A 219 -20.96 3.99 -32.26
C ARG A 219 -20.46 3.28 -33.54
N GLY A 220 -20.95 2.07 -33.76
CA GLY A 220 -21.16 1.53 -35.10
C GLY A 220 -22.52 1.95 -35.63
#